data_AF-A0A8J2M7P0-F1
#
_entry.id   AF-A0A8J2M7P0-F1
#
_cell.length_a   1.000
_cell.length_b   1.000
_cell.length_c   1.000
_cell.angle_alpha   90.00
_cell.angle_beta   90.00
_cell.angle_gamma   90.00
#
_symmetry.space_group_name_H-M   'P 1'
#
loop_
_entity.id
_entity.type
_entity.pdbx_description
1 polymer ?
#
loop_
_entity_poly.entity_id
_entity_poly.type
_entity_poly.pdbx_seq_one_letter_code
_entity_poly.pdbx_strand_id
1 'polypeptide(L)'
;MKVATDPKMNSIASQEKDENELLSAKIARGYARKSVLCNEKAIFPHQEELQQKTLDEKSEKDGCLTQELSDITEIEENVASYSLSFLSYLYKRMMHDECMRMLTALNFMIILLCFCLFISVIIFLVKAHNINNMKVKISENELPCMYQWSEWNACSETCMSTSKMPTRSRHVIKKSIIRSRGKFPPCPENLATMVERMPCNIYRCPVNLSSITGWTQCSYKNPSKGEADGCYRIRDIPTVNQLIYIDTTNVMEDCKCPSIIF
;
A
#
# COMPACT_ATOMS: atom_id res chain seq x y z
N MET A 1 30.44 38.56 30.67
CA MET A 1 29.28 38.55 29.74
C MET A 1 28.98 37.10 29.36
N LYS A 2 27.98 36.47 29.99
CA LYS A 2 27.41 35.20 29.54
C LYS A 2 26.08 35.54 28.88
N VAL A 3 25.99 35.33 27.57
CA VAL A 3 24.75 35.46 26.82
C VAL A 3 23.89 34.25 27.17
N ALA A 4 22.77 34.48 27.84
CA ALA A 4 21.74 33.48 28.08
C ALA A 4 20.82 33.43 26.86
N THR A 5 20.89 32.34 26.10
CA THR A 5 19.95 32.03 25.02
C THR A 5 18.63 31.48 25.59
N ASP A 6 17.53 32.04 25.10
CA ASP A 6 16.15 31.85 25.55
C ASP A 6 15.62 30.42 25.27
N PRO A 7 15.11 29.67 26.27
CA PRO A 7 14.67 28.27 26.12
C PRO A 7 13.43 28.09 25.24
N LYS A 8 12.67 29.16 24.92
CA LYS A 8 11.48 29.11 24.06
C LYS A 8 11.78 28.98 22.56
N MET A 9 12.95 29.43 22.12
CA MET A 9 13.33 29.35 20.69
C MET A 9 13.78 27.94 20.31
N ASN A 10 14.36 27.21 21.26
CA ASN A 10 14.79 25.82 21.06
C ASN A 10 13.61 24.84 20.99
N SER A 11 12.47 25.09 21.65
CA SER A 11 11.32 24.17 21.59
C SER A 11 10.60 24.21 20.24
N ILE A 12 10.49 25.40 19.62
CA ILE A 12 9.82 25.58 18.33
C ILE A 12 10.65 24.99 17.18
N ALA A 13 11.98 25.20 17.22
CA ALA A 13 12.90 24.62 16.26
C ALA A 13 12.98 23.08 16.34
N SER A 14 12.85 22.53 17.55
CA SER A 14 12.80 21.07 17.76
C SER A 14 11.51 20.47 17.19
N GLN A 15 10.38 21.15 17.40
CA GLN A 15 9.07 20.71 16.92
C GLN A 15 8.96 20.76 15.39
N GLU A 16 9.57 21.77 14.75
CA GLU A 16 9.60 21.90 13.28
C GLU A 16 10.54 20.89 12.60
N LYS A 17 11.61 20.46 13.28
CA LYS A 17 12.54 19.44 12.80
C LYS A 17 11.92 18.04 12.85
N ASP A 18 11.23 17.72 13.95
CA ASP A 18 10.52 16.44 14.12
C ASP A 18 9.37 16.27 13.11
N GLU A 19 8.66 17.37 12.78
CA GLU A 19 7.59 17.35 11.77
C GLU A 19 8.12 17.07 10.35
N ASN A 20 9.27 17.63 9.99
CA ASN A 20 9.88 17.42 8.67
C ASN A 20 10.46 16.00 8.50
N GLU A 21 11.00 15.42 9.56
CA GLU A 21 11.54 14.05 9.54
C GLU A 21 10.42 13.00 9.52
N LEU A 22 9.29 13.26 10.20
CA LEU A 22 8.09 12.42 10.13
C LEU A 22 7.42 12.48 8.74
N LEU A 23 7.44 13.66 8.09
CA LEU A 23 6.89 13.89 6.77
C LEU A 23 7.66 13.11 5.69
N SER A 24 9.00 13.14 5.73
CA SER A 24 9.84 12.44 4.75
C SER A 24 9.73 10.91 4.85
N ALA A 25 9.66 10.37 6.08
CA ALA A 25 9.52 8.93 6.32
C ALA A 25 8.14 8.38 5.93
N LYS A 26 7.06 9.15 6.10
CA LYS A 26 5.69 8.71 5.76
C LYS A 26 5.35 8.86 4.28
N ILE A 27 5.89 9.87 3.60
CA ILE A 27 5.74 10.03 2.15
C ILE A 27 6.28 8.79 1.42
N ALA A 28 7.48 8.31 1.79
CA ALA A 28 8.06 7.10 1.19
C ALA A 28 7.17 5.84 1.35
N ARG A 29 6.51 5.68 2.51
CA ARG A 29 5.60 4.54 2.76
C ARG A 29 4.26 4.68 2.05
N GLY A 30 3.75 5.90 1.85
CA GLY A 30 2.50 6.16 1.13
C GLY A 30 2.57 5.80 -0.36
N TYR A 31 3.71 6.09 -1.00
CA TYR A 31 3.95 5.70 -2.40
C TYR A 31 4.15 4.19 -2.56
N ALA A 32 4.78 3.52 -1.59
CA ALA A 32 4.95 2.06 -1.62
C ALA A 32 3.64 1.27 -1.44
N ARG A 33 2.63 1.84 -0.77
CA ARG A 33 1.35 1.13 -0.51
C ARG A 33 0.35 1.23 -1.67
N LYS A 34 0.47 2.24 -2.53
CA LYS A 34 -0.45 2.45 -3.67
C LYS A 34 -0.13 1.55 -4.87
N SER A 35 1.10 1.04 -4.98
CA SER A 35 1.50 0.09 -6.02
C SER A 35 1.04 -1.36 -5.74
N VAL A 36 0.70 -1.70 -4.49
CA VAL A 36 0.30 -3.06 -4.11
C VAL A 36 -1.21 -3.31 -4.26
N LEU A 37 -2.04 -2.27 -4.26
CA LEU A 37 -3.51 -2.38 -4.32
C LEU A 37 -4.12 -2.50 -5.73
N CYS A 38 -3.30 -2.54 -6.79
CA CYS A 38 -3.78 -2.68 -8.18
C CYS A 38 -3.47 -4.03 -8.82
N ASN A 39 -3.08 -5.06 -8.07
CA ASN A 39 -2.79 -6.37 -8.65
C ASN A 39 -3.57 -7.49 -7.94
N GLU A 40 -4.74 -7.83 -8.47
CA GLU A 40 -5.58 -8.93 -7.94
C GLU A 40 -5.08 -10.33 -8.39
N LYS A 41 -3.92 -10.42 -9.07
CA LYS A 41 -3.26 -11.70 -9.37
C LYS A 41 -1.74 -11.56 -9.34
N ALA A 42 -1.15 -11.67 -8.16
CA ALA A 42 0.28 -11.95 -8.03
C ALA A 42 0.49 -13.00 -6.93
N ILE A 43 0.48 -14.26 -7.36
CA ILE A 43 1.10 -15.36 -6.64
C ILE A 43 2.62 -15.21 -6.88
N PHE A 44 3.38 -15.09 -5.79
CA PHE A 44 4.85 -15.06 -5.82
C PHE A 44 5.41 -16.42 -6.28
N PRO A 45 6.59 -16.41 -6.94
CA PRO A 45 7.67 -17.10 -6.27
C PRO A 45 9.02 -16.36 -6.30
N HIS A 46 9.87 -16.93 -5.45
CA HIS A 46 11.18 -16.56 -4.95
C HIS A 46 12.21 -16.08 -6.00
N GLN A 47 12.97 -15.09 -5.57
CA GLN A 47 14.21 -14.57 -6.15
C GLN A 47 15.35 -15.57 -5.95
N GLU A 48 16.20 -15.75 -6.96
CA GLU A 48 17.64 -15.98 -6.77
C GLU A 48 18.43 -15.40 -7.94
N GLU A 49 19.49 -14.69 -7.57
CA GLU A 49 20.36 -13.86 -8.39
C GLU A 49 21.46 -14.71 -9.05
N LEU A 50 21.91 -14.37 -10.26
CA LEU A 50 23.35 -14.34 -10.51
C LEU A 50 23.73 -13.38 -11.63
N GLN A 51 24.80 -12.66 -11.37
CA GLN A 51 25.34 -11.53 -12.11
C GLN A 51 26.03 -11.89 -13.43
N GLN A 52 26.10 -10.85 -14.24
CA GLN A 52 26.81 -10.66 -15.49
C GLN A 52 28.34 -10.62 -15.32
N LYS A 53 29.10 -11.26 -16.21
CA LYS A 53 30.41 -10.76 -16.66
C LYS A 53 30.81 -11.31 -18.03
N THR A 54 31.18 -10.38 -18.90
CA THR A 54 31.62 -10.54 -20.30
C THR A 54 33.10 -10.90 -20.40
N LEU A 55 33.46 -11.42 -21.59
CA LEU A 55 34.73 -11.35 -22.33
C LEU A 55 35.71 -12.55 -22.25
N ASP A 56 35.79 -13.17 -23.44
CA ASP A 56 36.99 -13.44 -24.25
C ASP A 56 37.65 -14.83 -24.31
N GLU A 57 37.86 -15.19 -25.60
CA GLU A 57 39.01 -15.88 -26.19
C GLU A 57 38.96 -17.42 -26.41
N LYS A 58 38.66 -17.76 -27.68
CA LYS A 58 39.42 -18.63 -28.61
C LYS A 58 39.61 -20.12 -28.28
N SER A 59 39.17 -20.97 -29.22
CA SER A 59 40.03 -21.83 -30.06
C SER A 59 39.28 -23.05 -30.61
N GLU A 60 39.10 -23.07 -31.93
CA GLU A 60 39.51 -24.14 -32.86
C GLU A 60 39.33 -25.62 -32.44
N LYS A 61 38.52 -26.37 -33.20
CA LYS A 61 38.90 -27.68 -33.76
C LYS A 61 37.96 -28.13 -34.88
N ASP A 62 38.60 -28.51 -35.98
CA ASP A 62 38.05 -28.84 -37.29
C ASP A 62 37.19 -30.11 -37.35
N GLY A 63 36.24 -30.06 -38.29
CA GLY A 63 35.53 -31.20 -38.83
C GLY A 63 36.35 -31.91 -39.92
N CYS A 64 36.24 -33.23 -39.93
CA CYS A 64 36.94 -34.16 -40.80
C CYS A 64 36.22 -34.34 -42.15
N LEU A 65 37.01 -34.62 -43.20
CA LEU A 65 36.66 -35.20 -44.51
C LEU A 65 35.93 -34.29 -45.52
N THR A 66 36.69 -33.81 -46.51
CA THR A 66 36.73 -34.46 -47.84
C THR A 66 38.02 -34.09 -48.56
N GLN A 67 38.76 -35.13 -48.93
CA GLN A 67 39.92 -35.10 -49.79
C GLN A 67 39.46 -35.45 -51.22
N GLU A 68 40.16 -34.85 -52.17
CA GLU A 68 40.15 -35.07 -53.63
C GLU A 68 39.20 -34.20 -54.47
N LEU A 69 39.81 -33.23 -55.15
CA LEU A 69 39.85 -33.01 -56.61
C LEU A 69 40.39 -31.57 -56.83
N SER A 70 41.71 -31.39 -56.90
CA SER A 70 42.51 -31.38 -58.14
C SER A 70 42.24 -30.17 -59.04
N ASP A 71 43.18 -29.22 -58.99
CA ASP A 71 43.72 -28.38 -60.05
C ASP A 71 42.78 -27.77 -61.10
N ILE A 72 42.59 -26.45 -61.02
CA ILE A 72 42.59 -25.59 -62.21
C ILE A 72 43.34 -24.29 -61.89
N THR A 73 44.27 -24.00 -62.80
CA THR A 73 45.26 -22.93 -62.84
C THR A 73 44.69 -21.51 -62.87
N GLU A 74 45.52 -20.58 -62.39
CA GLU A 74 45.44 -19.14 -62.60
C GLU A 74 44.91 -18.75 -63.99
N ILE A 75 43.81 -18.01 -64.02
CA ILE A 75 43.54 -17.01 -65.05
C ILE A 75 43.07 -15.75 -64.30
N GLU A 76 43.99 -14.80 -64.20
CA GLU A 76 43.69 -13.41 -63.87
C GLU A 76 42.72 -12.82 -64.91
N GLU A 77 41.89 -11.88 -64.41
CA GLU A 77 40.95 -11.03 -65.14
C GLU A 77 39.58 -11.64 -65.53
N ASN A 78 38.53 -11.07 -64.91
CA ASN A 78 37.08 -11.20 -65.18
C ASN A 78 36.23 -12.17 -64.32
N VAL A 79 36.56 -12.33 -63.04
CA VAL A 79 35.80 -13.20 -62.10
C VAL A 79 34.44 -12.62 -61.64
N ALA A 80 34.21 -11.31 -61.80
CA ALA A 80 32.95 -10.69 -61.34
C ALA A 80 31.73 -10.97 -62.24
N SER A 81 31.93 -11.20 -63.55
CA SER A 81 30.83 -11.36 -64.51
C SER A 81 30.39 -12.81 -64.72
N TYR A 82 31.32 -13.78 -64.63
CA TYR A 82 31.03 -15.21 -64.84
C TYR A 82 30.38 -15.89 -63.62
N SER A 83 30.68 -15.46 -62.39
CA SER A 83 30.08 -16.04 -61.17
C SER A 83 28.57 -15.77 -61.07
N LEU A 84 28.13 -14.57 -61.47
CA LEU A 84 26.71 -14.21 -61.64
C LEU A 84 26.02 -15.03 -62.74
N SER A 85 26.74 -15.35 -63.82
CA SER A 85 26.22 -16.18 -64.92
C SER A 85 26.02 -17.64 -64.49
N PHE A 86 26.96 -18.22 -63.75
CA PHE A 86 26.87 -19.57 -63.22
C PHE A 86 25.83 -19.71 -62.11
N LEU A 87 25.76 -18.75 -61.16
CA LEU A 87 24.72 -18.72 -60.13
C LEU A 87 23.32 -18.53 -60.74
N SER A 88 23.17 -17.62 -61.72
CA SER A 88 21.89 -17.39 -62.39
C SER A 88 21.48 -18.58 -63.26
N TYR A 89 22.43 -19.30 -63.86
CA TYR A 89 22.17 -20.53 -64.61
C TYR A 89 21.77 -21.70 -63.71
N LEU A 90 22.46 -21.91 -62.58
CA LEU A 90 22.08 -22.89 -61.56
C LEU A 90 20.73 -22.56 -60.92
N TYR A 91 20.47 -21.29 -60.64
CA TYR A 91 19.17 -20.80 -60.17
C TYR A 91 18.07 -21.05 -61.21
N LYS A 92 18.32 -20.76 -62.50
CA LYS A 92 17.39 -21.07 -63.61
C LYS A 92 17.11 -22.56 -63.74
N ARG A 93 18.12 -23.41 -63.57
CA ARG A 93 18.00 -24.87 -63.70
C ARG A 93 17.31 -25.52 -62.49
N MET A 94 17.53 -25.02 -61.27
CA MET A 94 16.79 -25.45 -60.08
C MET A 94 15.32 -24.98 -60.09
N MET A 95 15.04 -23.80 -60.65
CA MET A 95 13.68 -23.25 -60.75
C MET A 95 12.82 -23.92 -61.83
N HIS A 96 13.37 -24.88 -62.56
CA HIS A 96 12.64 -25.65 -63.58
C HIS A 96 11.83 -26.81 -62.99
N ASP A 97 12.11 -27.21 -61.75
CA ASP A 97 11.34 -28.22 -61.01
C ASP A 97 10.09 -27.57 -60.38
N GLU A 98 8.90 -28.11 -60.70
CA GLU A 98 7.61 -27.59 -60.23
C GLU A 98 7.52 -27.57 -58.71
N CYS A 99 8.12 -28.53 -58.01
CA CYS A 99 8.10 -28.59 -56.55
C CYS A 99 8.95 -27.48 -55.93
N MET A 100 10.14 -27.22 -56.49
CA MET A 100 11.04 -26.18 -55.99
C MET A 100 10.47 -24.78 -56.24
N ARG A 101 9.74 -24.57 -57.34
CA ARG A 101 9.05 -23.31 -57.63
C ARG A 101 7.88 -23.06 -56.67
N MET A 102 7.08 -24.09 -56.36
CA MET A 102 6.01 -23.99 -55.37
C MET A 102 6.54 -23.72 -53.97
N LEU A 103 7.62 -24.39 -53.57
CA LEU A 103 8.26 -24.18 -52.26
C LEU A 103 8.85 -22.76 -52.15
N THR A 104 9.48 -22.26 -53.22
CA THR A 104 10.02 -20.89 -53.27
C THR A 104 8.90 -19.85 -53.20
N ALA A 105 7.78 -20.07 -53.90
CA ALA A 105 6.61 -19.21 -53.83
C ALA A 105 5.95 -19.21 -52.43
N LEU A 106 5.80 -20.38 -51.81
CA LEU A 106 5.29 -20.50 -50.44
C LEU A 106 6.20 -19.81 -49.42
N ASN A 107 7.52 -20.02 -49.51
CA ASN A 107 8.48 -19.33 -48.65
C ASN A 107 8.43 -17.81 -48.84
N PHE A 108 8.30 -17.33 -50.08
CA PHE A 108 8.12 -15.90 -50.35
C PHE A 108 6.83 -15.35 -49.73
N MET A 109 5.72 -16.08 -49.82
CA MET A 109 4.46 -15.70 -49.18
C MET A 109 4.55 -15.70 -47.65
N ILE A 110 5.28 -16.66 -47.07
CA ILE A 110 5.56 -16.71 -45.62
C ILE A 110 6.41 -15.51 -45.21
N ILE A 111 7.45 -15.17 -45.96
CA ILE A 111 8.29 -13.99 -45.70
C ILE A 111 7.47 -12.70 -45.77
N LEU A 112 6.59 -12.55 -46.77
CA LEU A 112 5.67 -11.41 -46.86
C LEU A 112 4.72 -11.34 -45.67
N LEU A 113 4.16 -12.48 -45.24
CA LEU A 113 3.31 -12.55 -44.05
C LEU A 113 4.08 -12.14 -42.79
N CYS A 114 5.29 -12.67 -42.59
CA CYS A 114 6.17 -12.32 -41.48
C CYS A 114 6.52 -10.82 -41.49
N PHE A 115 6.75 -10.23 -42.66
CA PHE A 115 7.03 -8.80 -42.80
C PHE A 115 5.82 -7.94 -42.45
N CYS A 116 4.62 -8.30 -42.94
CA CYS A 116 3.37 -7.65 -42.56
C CYS A 116 3.10 -7.74 -41.05
N LEU A 117 3.33 -8.90 -40.45
CA LEU A 117 3.22 -9.10 -39.01
C LEU A 117 4.22 -8.21 -38.25
N PHE A 118 5.48 -8.18 -38.69
CA PHE A 118 6.51 -7.33 -38.10
C PHE A 118 6.11 -5.84 -38.14
N ILE A 119 5.67 -5.33 -39.29
CA ILE A 119 5.19 -3.95 -39.42
C ILE A 119 4.03 -3.68 -38.46
N SER A 120 3.04 -4.58 -38.39
CA SER A 120 1.88 -4.41 -37.52
C SER A 120 2.27 -4.36 -36.03
N VAL A 121 3.22 -5.19 -35.61
CA VAL A 121 3.76 -5.19 -34.24
C VAL A 121 4.49 -3.88 -33.96
N ILE A 122 5.34 -3.39 -34.88
CA ILE A 122 6.04 -2.11 -34.70
C ILE A 122 5.04 -0.95 -34.55
N ILE A 123 4.01 -0.89 -35.40
CA ILE A 123 2.95 0.13 -35.28
C ILE A 123 2.25 0.05 -33.92
N PHE A 124 1.94 -1.16 -33.45
CA PHE A 124 1.32 -1.36 -32.15
C PHE A 124 2.21 -0.90 -31.00
N LEU A 125 3.52 -1.23 -31.04
CA LEU A 125 4.50 -0.81 -30.04
C LEU A 125 4.64 0.72 -30.00
N VAL A 126 4.71 1.38 -31.16
CA VAL A 126 4.76 2.86 -31.24
C VAL A 126 3.50 3.49 -30.66
N LYS A 127 2.31 2.97 -31.00
CA LYS A 127 1.04 3.45 -30.41
C LYS A 127 1.00 3.23 -28.90
N ALA A 128 1.40 2.06 -28.42
CA ALA A 128 1.45 1.74 -26.99
C ALA A 128 2.41 2.67 -26.24
N HIS A 129 3.60 2.92 -26.80
CA HIS A 129 4.57 3.86 -26.24
C HIS A 129 4.01 5.29 -26.15
N ASN A 130 3.36 5.78 -27.22
CA ASN A 130 2.75 7.10 -27.25
C ASN A 130 1.60 7.25 -26.23
N ILE A 131 0.72 6.25 -26.11
CA ILE A 131 -0.37 6.25 -25.13
C ILE A 131 0.20 6.22 -23.71
N ASN A 132 1.20 5.39 -23.45
CA ASN A 132 1.83 5.30 -22.12
C ASN A 132 2.51 6.62 -21.75
N ASN A 133 3.25 7.24 -22.69
CA ASN A 133 3.88 8.54 -22.47
C ASN A 133 2.84 9.64 -22.20
N MET A 134 1.74 9.67 -22.96
CA MET A 134 0.63 10.60 -22.70
C MET A 134 -0.02 10.35 -21.33
N LYS A 135 -0.24 9.10 -20.94
CA LYS A 135 -0.79 8.76 -19.61
C LYS A 135 0.12 9.20 -18.48
N VAL A 136 1.44 9.03 -18.62
CA VAL A 136 2.43 9.50 -17.62
C VAL A 136 2.40 11.02 -17.52
N LYS A 137 2.42 11.74 -18.65
CA LYS A 137 2.33 13.21 -18.66
C LYS A 137 1.03 13.74 -18.06
N ILE A 138 -0.10 13.10 -18.37
CA ILE A 138 -1.39 13.44 -17.77
C ILE A 138 -1.37 13.12 -16.27
N SER A 139 -0.81 11.99 -15.85
CA SER A 139 -0.70 11.62 -14.44
C SER A 139 0.19 12.55 -13.62
N GLU A 140 1.23 13.16 -14.21
CA GLU A 140 2.07 14.13 -13.52
C GLU A 140 1.36 15.50 -13.38
N ASN A 141 0.54 15.86 -14.37
CA ASN A 141 -0.20 17.11 -14.40
C ASN A 141 -1.55 17.05 -13.67
N GLU A 142 -2.17 15.88 -13.58
CA GLU A 142 -3.45 15.66 -12.89
C GLU A 142 -3.20 15.09 -11.50
N LEU A 143 -3.29 15.94 -10.48
CA LEU A 143 -3.19 15.52 -9.07
C LEU A 143 -4.51 15.81 -8.36
N PRO A 144 -5.06 14.85 -7.59
CA PRO A 144 -6.20 15.12 -6.73
C PRO A 144 -5.77 15.99 -5.53
N CYS A 145 -6.75 16.55 -4.83
CA CYS A 145 -6.50 17.20 -3.54
C CYS A 145 -6.00 16.15 -2.55
N MET A 146 -4.80 16.33 -2.01
CA MET A 146 -4.22 15.42 -1.01
C MET A 146 -3.76 16.22 0.21
N TYR A 147 -3.88 15.61 1.39
CA TYR A 147 -3.46 16.22 2.64
C TYR A 147 -3.29 15.13 3.69
N GLN A 148 -2.57 15.45 4.75
CA GLN A 148 -2.33 14.56 5.88
C GLN A 148 -2.94 15.14 7.16
N TRP A 149 -3.54 14.27 7.95
CA TRP A 149 -3.96 14.59 9.31
C TRP A 149 -2.77 14.55 10.27
N SER A 150 -2.79 15.44 11.25
CA SER A 150 -1.91 15.37 12.42
C SER A 150 -2.18 14.08 13.19
N GLU A 151 -1.25 13.72 14.08
CA GLU A 151 -1.56 12.72 15.09
C GLU A 151 -2.72 13.19 15.97
N TRP A 152 -3.40 12.23 16.58
CA TRP A 152 -4.45 12.53 17.54
C TRP A 152 -3.86 13.17 18.78
N ASN A 153 -4.48 14.26 19.24
CA ASN A 153 -4.15 14.83 20.54
C ASN A 153 -4.55 13.86 21.66
N ALA A 154 -4.01 14.10 22.86
CA ALA A 154 -4.46 13.44 24.07
C ALA A 154 -5.98 13.55 24.23
N CYS A 155 -6.59 12.50 24.80
CA CYS A 155 -8.00 12.51 25.12
C CYS A 155 -8.29 13.58 26.18
N SER A 156 -9.44 14.25 26.10
CA SER A 156 -9.81 15.30 27.05
C SER A 156 -9.86 14.81 28.49
N GLU A 157 -10.22 13.54 28.69
CA GLU A 157 -10.24 12.87 30.00
C GLU A 157 -9.69 11.44 29.85
N THR A 158 -9.18 10.87 30.94
CA THR A 158 -8.68 9.48 30.96
C THR A 158 -9.81 8.45 30.95
N CYS A 159 -11.00 8.83 31.38
CA CYS A 159 -12.20 8.00 31.46
C CYS A 159 -13.44 8.89 31.45
N MET A 160 -14.62 8.31 31.25
CA MET A 160 -15.89 9.01 31.23
C MET A 160 -16.42 9.19 32.66
N SER A 161 -16.24 10.40 33.21
CA SER A 161 -16.70 10.78 34.55
C SER A 161 -18.20 11.13 34.60
N THR A 162 -18.73 11.69 33.52
CA THR A 162 -20.13 12.13 33.40
C THR A 162 -20.87 11.36 32.30
N SER A 163 -22.06 11.80 31.88
CA SER A 163 -22.72 11.27 30.68
C SER A 163 -22.09 11.76 29.37
N LYS A 164 -21.20 12.77 29.43
CA LYS A 164 -20.51 13.29 28.25
C LYS A 164 -19.26 12.47 27.97
N MET A 165 -19.13 12.00 26.73
CA MET A 165 -17.96 11.24 26.29
C MET A 165 -16.74 12.15 26.18
N PRO A 166 -15.57 11.73 26.69
CA PRO A 166 -14.31 12.40 26.42
C PRO A 166 -14.02 12.42 24.93
N THR A 167 -13.36 13.47 24.45
CA THR A 167 -13.05 13.65 23.03
C THR A 167 -11.59 13.95 22.79
N ARG A 168 -11.10 13.53 21.63
CA ARG A 168 -9.80 13.90 21.10
C ARG A 168 -9.98 14.55 19.74
N SER A 169 -9.01 15.35 19.35
CA SER A 169 -9.03 16.05 18.07
C SER A 169 -7.72 15.88 17.32
N ARG A 170 -7.80 15.99 16.00
CA ARG A 170 -6.66 16.17 15.11
C ARG A 170 -7.00 17.20 14.04
N HIS A 171 -5.99 17.75 13.39
CA HIS A 171 -6.15 18.80 12.40
C HIS A 171 -5.37 18.47 11.14
N VAL A 172 -5.65 19.13 10.02
CA VAL A 172 -4.88 18.95 8.80
C VAL A 172 -3.52 19.63 8.94
N ILE A 173 -2.43 18.92 8.61
CA ILE A 173 -1.08 19.49 8.58
C ILE A 173 -0.98 20.40 7.35
N LYS A 174 -0.93 21.72 7.58
CA LYS A 174 -0.98 22.72 6.48
C LYS A 174 0.10 22.51 5.41
N LYS A 175 1.32 22.15 5.82
CA LYS A 175 2.46 21.90 4.92
C LYS A 175 2.27 20.65 4.04
N SER A 176 1.37 19.73 4.41
CA SER A 176 1.10 18.50 3.64
C SER A 176 0.05 18.67 2.55
N ILE A 177 -0.59 19.84 2.46
CA ILE A 177 -1.69 20.08 1.52
C ILE A 177 -1.13 20.21 0.11
N ILE A 178 -1.51 19.28 -0.75
CA ILE A 178 -1.28 19.30 -2.19
C ILE A 178 -2.59 19.74 -2.85
N ARG A 179 -2.54 20.88 -3.54
CA ARG A 179 -3.69 21.41 -4.29
C ARG A 179 -3.97 20.53 -5.50
N SER A 180 -5.26 20.36 -5.80
CA SER A 180 -5.66 19.64 -7.01
C SER A 180 -5.27 20.39 -8.28
N ARG A 181 -4.99 19.63 -9.34
CA ARG A 181 -4.63 20.11 -10.67
C ARG A 181 -5.34 19.28 -11.74
N GLY A 182 -5.55 19.87 -12.92
CA GLY A 182 -6.20 19.20 -14.05
C GLY A 182 -7.71 19.04 -13.84
N LYS A 183 -8.21 17.82 -14.01
CA LYS A 183 -9.66 17.53 -14.00
C LYS A 183 -10.26 17.30 -12.60
N PHE A 184 -9.43 17.30 -11.55
CA PHE A 184 -9.90 17.07 -10.18
C PHE A 184 -10.53 18.33 -9.57
N PRO A 185 -11.58 18.19 -8.73
CA PRO A 185 -12.20 19.33 -8.06
C PRO A 185 -11.21 20.05 -7.13
N PRO A 186 -11.37 21.37 -6.89
CA PRO A 186 -10.53 22.13 -5.99
C PRO A 186 -10.58 21.56 -4.56
N CYS A 187 -9.48 21.71 -3.82
CA CYS A 187 -9.48 21.44 -2.38
C CYS A 187 -10.49 22.35 -1.65
N PRO A 188 -11.16 21.87 -0.58
CA PRO A 188 -12.02 22.71 0.26
C PRO A 188 -11.26 23.95 0.77
N GLU A 189 -11.94 25.10 0.82
CA GLU A 189 -11.31 26.36 1.25
C GLU A 189 -10.85 26.30 2.71
N ASN A 190 -11.65 25.67 3.57
CA ASN A 190 -11.38 25.50 4.99
C ASN A 190 -10.49 24.28 5.33
N LEU A 191 -9.85 23.67 4.32
CA LEU A 191 -9.06 22.46 4.53
C LEU A 191 -7.93 22.67 5.55
N ALA A 192 -7.24 23.81 5.50
CA ALA A 192 -6.15 24.15 6.40
C ALA A 192 -6.57 24.40 7.86
N THR A 193 -7.87 24.60 8.10
CA THR A 193 -8.47 24.83 9.42
C THR A 193 -9.39 23.70 9.85
N MET A 194 -9.45 22.62 9.07
CA MET A 194 -10.34 21.50 9.35
C MET A 194 -9.85 20.76 10.60
N VAL A 195 -10.79 20.52 11.52
CA VAL A 195 -10.56 19.77 12.76
C VAL A 195 -11.50 18.60 12.80
N GLU A 196 -10.93 17.41 12.97
CA GLU A 196 -11.67 16.19 13.22
C GLU A 196 -11.73 15.92 14.71
N ARG A 197 -12.91 15.55 15.22
CA ARG A 197 -13.13 15.20 16.63
C ARG A 197 -13.71 13.80 16.70
N MET A 198 -13.23 13.00 17.64
CA MET A 198 -13.73 11.64 17.85
C MET A 198 -13.78 11.30 19.36
N PRO A 199 -14.77 10.51 19.81
CA PRO A 199 -14.80 10.00 21.18
C PRO A 199 -13.55 9.16 21.50
N CYS A 200 -13.12 9.23 22.76
CA CYS A 200 -12.02 8.42 23.30
C CYS A 200 -12.31 8.07 24.75
N ASN A 201 -11.62 7.06 25.29
CA ASN A 201 -11.74 6.64 26.69
C ASN A 201 -13.19 6.54 27.20
N ILE A 202 -14.03 5.87 26.41
CA ILE A 202 -15.50 5.83 26.61
C ILE A 202 -15.93 5.00 27.83
N TYR A 203 -15.01 4.32 28.49
CA TYR A 203 -15.29 3.55 29.70
C TYR A 203 -15.52 4.50 30.88
N ARG A 204 -16.46 4.14 31.77
CA ARG A 204 -16.73 4.95 32.97
C ARG A 204 -15.53 4.94 33.91
N CYS A 205 -15.30 6.07 34.56
CA CYS A 205 -14.24 6.16 35.57
C CYS A 205 -14.50 5.17 36.73
N PRO A 206 -13.47 4.50 37.25
CA PRO A 206 -13.63 3.63 38.40
C PRO A 206 -14.15 4.39 39.62
N VAL A 207 -14.96 3.74 40.43
CA VAL A 207 -15.46 4.28 41.70
C VAL A 207 -15.20 3.31 42.84
N ASN A 208 -15.12 3.84 44.06
CA ASN A 208 -14.99 3.03 45.26
C ASN A 208 -16.37 2.56 45.74
N LEU A 209 -16.44 1.34 46.28
CA LEU A 209 -17.69 0.79 46.82
C LEU A 209 -18.27 1.66 47.94
N SER A 210 -17.42 2.28 48.76
CA SER A 210 -17.82 3.22 49.80
C SER A 210 -18.56 4.47 49.28
N SER A 211 -18.34 4.87 48.03
CA SER A 211 -18.99 6.03 47.40
C SER A 211 -20.45 5.74 46.98
N ILE A 212 -20.83 4.47 46.91
CA ILE A 212 -22.20 4.04 46.58
C ILE A 212 -23.02 4.05 47.88
N THR A 213 -23.80 5.12 48.07
CA THR A 213 -24.64 5.30 49.27
C THR A 213 -26.03 4.69 49.15
N GLY A 214 -26.40 4.20 47.96
CA GLY A 214 -27.66 3.52 47.71
C GLY A 214 -27.70 2.15 48.36
N TRP A 215 -28.84 1.79 48.94
CA TRP A 215 -29.10 0.49 49.56
C TRP A 215 -30.36 -0.12 48.97
N THR A 216 -30.38 -1.45 48.84
CA THR A 216 -31.56 -2.18 48.42
C THR A 216 -32.68 -2.10 49.47
N GLN A 217 -33.86 -2.57 49.09
CA GLN A 217 -34.93 -2.84 50.05
C GLN A 217 -34.48 -3.87 51.09
N CYS A 218 -35.04 -3.74 52.29
CA CYS A 218 -34.79 -4.67 53.39
C CYS A 218 -35.41 -6.03 53.11
N SER A 219 -34.61 -7.08 53.31
CA SER A 219 -35.03 -8.47 53.16
C SER A 219 -34.86 -9.21 54.49
N TYR A 220 -35.71 -10.21 54.74
CA TYR A 220 -35.54 -11.08 55.90
C TYR A 220 -34.23 -11.88 55.77
N LYS A 221 -33.46 -11.94 56.86
CA LYS A 221 -32.27 -12.83 56.94
C LYS A 221 -32.69 -14.29 56.76
N ASN A 222 -33.80 -14.66 57.38
CA ASN A 222 -34.43 -15.96 57.24
C ASN A 222 -35.93 -15.81 56.90
N PRO A 223 -36.34 -16.16 55.66
CA PRO A 223 -37.74 -16.05 55.25
C PRO A 223 -38.72 -16.85 56.11
N SER A 224 -38.31 -17.98 56.70
CA SER A 224 -39.18 -18.83 57.52
C SER A 224 -39.43 -18.28 58.92
N LYS A 225 -38.54 -17.43 59.43
CA LYS A 225 -38.66 -16.79 60.73
C LYS A 225 -39.16 -15.34 60.66
N GLY A 226 -39.21 -14.77 59.46
CA GLY A 226 -39.68 -13.40 59.24
C GLY A 226 -38.90 -12.38 60.07
N GLU A 227 -39.61 -11.43 60.68
CA GLU A 227 -39.03 -10.35 61.48
C GLU A 227 -38.24 -10.86 62.70
N ALA A 228 -38.53 -12.06 63.22
CA ALA A 228 -37.90 -12.59 64.43
C ALA A 228 -36.39 -12.86 64.27
N ASP A 229 -35.90 -13.10 63.04
CA ASP A 229 -34.47 -13.34 62.75
C ASP A 229 -33.76 -12.07 62.26
N GLY A 230 -34.49 -10.95 62.16
CA GLY A 230 -34.01 -9.66 61.68
C GLY A 230 -33.94 -9.52 60.16
N CYS A 231 -33.65 -8.30 59.72
CA CYS A 231 -33.56 -7.94 58.31
C CYS A 231 -32.23 -7.30 57.96
N TYR A 232 -31.87 -7.43 56.68
CA TYR A 232 -30.68 -6.83 56.13
C TYR A 232 -30.96 -6.19 54.78
N ARG A 233 -30.07 -5.28 54.40
CA ARG A 233 -29.99 -4.73 53.05
C ARG A 233 -28.54 -4.75 52.58
N ILE A 234 -28.37 -4.76 51.26
CA ILE A 234 -27.06 -4.74 50.61
C ILE A 234 -26.92 -3.45 49.80
N ARG A 235 -25.69 -3.05 49.48
CA ARG A 235 -25.48 -1.88 48.62
C ARG A 235 -26.14 -2.09 47.27
N ASP A 236 -26.83 -1.06 46.79
CA ASP A 236 -27.45 -1.05 45.47
C ASP A 236 -26.39 -0.71 44.42
N ILE A 237 -25.76 -1.74 43.86
CA ILE A 237 -24.68 -1.58 42.88
C ILE A 237 -25.28 -1.29 41.51
N PRO A 238 -24.91 -0.17 40.86
CA PRO A 238 -25.48 0.18 39.56
C PRO A 238 -25.05 -0.83 38.49
N THR A 239 -25.98 -1.21 37.61
CA THR A 239 -25.76 -2.18 36.53
C THR A 239 -25.03 -1.60 35.31
N VAL A 240 -24.48 -0.40 35.44
CA VAL A 240 -23.69 0.24 34.37
C VAL A 240 -22.33 -0.43 34.25
N ASN A 241 -21.78 -0.48 33.04
CA ASN A 241 -20.43 -1.00 32.79
C ASN A 241 -19.37 -0.05 33.39
N GLN A 242 -19.12 -0.17 34.69
CA GLN A 242 -18.21 0.65 35.49
C GLN A 242 -17.39 -0.25 36.42
N LEU A 243 -16.08 0.00 36.48
CA LEU A 243 -15.20 -0.68 37.43
C LEU A 243 -15.47 -0.15 38.84
N ILE A 244 -15.63 -1.06 39.80
CA ILE A 244 -15.84 -0.73 41.22
C ILE A 244 -14.73 -1.37 42.05
N TYR A 245 -14.01 -0.56 42.81
CA TYR A 245 -13.02 -1.04 43.77
C TYR A 245 -13.68 -1.35 45.12
N ILE A 246 -13.40 -2.54 45.66
CA ILE A 246 -13.86 -2.94 46.98
C ILE A 246 -12.90 -2.36 48.01
N ASP A 247 -13.24 -1.20 48.56
CA ASP A 247 -12.44 -0.47 49.55
C ASP A 247 -13.02 -0.55 50.97
N THR A 248 -14.19 -1.16 51.14
CA THR A 248 -14.88 -1.28 52.42
C THR A 248 -15.46 -2.67 52.61
N THR A 249 -15.53 -3.12 53.86
CA THR A 249 -16.21 -4.35 54.29
C THR A 249 -17.70 -4.16 54.55
N ASN A 250 -18.18 -2.90 54.60
CA ASN A 250 -19.58 -2.59 54.84
C ASN A 250 -20.40 -2.77 53.54
N VAL A 251 -20.60 -4.03 53.15
CA VAL A 251 -21.37 -4.44 51.95
C VAL A 251 -22.84 -4.70 52.29
N MET A 252 -23.09 -5.05 53.55
CA MET A 252 -24.38 -5.44 54.11
C MET A 252 -24.56 -4.72 55.45
N GLU A 253 -25.77 -4.26 55.72
CA GLU A 253 -26.13 -3.70 57.02
C GLU A 253 -27.52 -4.14 57.46
N ASP A 254 -27.70 -4.13 58.78
CA ASP A 254 -28.99 -4.40 59.40
C ASP A 254 -29.95 -3.23 59.15
N CYS A 255 -31.22 -3.56 58.95
CA CYS A 255 -32.25 -2.56 58.69
C CYS A 255 -33.62 -2.97 59.22
N LYS A 256 -34.55 -2.01 59.25
CA LYS A 256 -35.91 -2.26 59.73
C LYS A 256 -36.66 -3.15 58.74
N CYS A 257 -37.27 -4.21 59.26
CA CYS A 257 -38.03 -5.13 58.43
C CYS A 257 -39.22 -4.46 57.73
N PRO A 258 -39.50 -4.82 56.47
CA PRO A 258 -40.65 -4.30 55.75
C PRO A 258 -41.94 -4.82 56.39
N SER A 259 -42.91 -3.93 56.61
CA SER A 259 -44.19 -4.27 57.24
C SER A 259 -45.09 -5.13 56.34
N ILE A 260 -44.84 -5.15 55.02
CA ILE A 260 -45.63 -5.84 53.99
C ILE A 260 -44.65 -6.32 52.90
N ILE A 261 -44.66 -7.63 52.61
CA ILE A 261 -44.02 -8.18 51.41
C ILE A 261 -45.10 -8.26 50.33
N PHE A 262 -44.86 -7.66 49.16
CA PHE A 262 -45.67 -7.86 47.95
C PHE A 262 -45.04 -8.92 47.06
#